data_AF-A0A920JU47-F1
#
_entry.id   AF-A0A920JU47-F1
#
_cell.length_a   1.000
_cell.length_b   1.000
_cell.length_c   1.000
_cell.angle_alpha   90.00
_cell.angle_beta   90.00
_cell.angle_gamma   90.00
#
_symmetry.space_group_name_H-M   'P 1'
#
loop_
_entity.id
_entity.type
_entity.pdbx_description
1 polymer ?
#
loop_
_entity_poly.entity_id
_entity_poly.type
_entity_poly.pdbx_seq_one_letter_code
_entity_poly.pdbx_strand_id
1 'polypeptide(L)' 'MDSRVYANSPWSPPFTIPLPPEGNRWSSQVTFDTPGEYVLRGIASDGSMFTYQNVTVTVTR' A
#
# COMPACT_ATOMS: atom_id res chain seq x y z
N MET A 1 13.30 -0.83 -15.79
CA MET A 1 12.62 0.48 -15.59
C MET A 1 13.71 1.50 -15.33
N ASP A 2 13.83 2.54 -16.16
CA ASP A 2 14.81 3.61 -15.98
C ASP A 2 14.31 4.56 -14.88
N SER A 3 15.08 4.73 -13.80
CA SER A 3 14.70 5.50 -12.62
C SER A 3 15.14 6.96 -12.68
N ARG A 4 15.82 7.38 -13.76
CA ARG A 4 16.27 8.76 -13.93
C ARG A 4 15.09 9.69 -14.16
N VAL A 5 15.25 10.94 -13.71
CA VAL A 5 14.28 12.02 -13.92
C VAL A 5 14.03 12.18 -15.43
N TYR A 6 12.75 12.23 -15.85
CA TYR A 6 12.30 12.33 -17.25
C TYR A 6 12.56 11.10 -18.15
N ALA A 7 12.92 9.95 -17.60
CA ALA A 7 13.19 8.73 -18.36
C ALA A 7 12.12 7.64 -18.19
N ASN A 8 10.84 7.97 -18.36
CA ASN A 8 9.70 7.04 -18.22
C ASN A 8 9.54 6.38 -16.84
N SER A 9 10.05 7.03 -15.78
CA SER A 9 9.73 6.60 -14.41
C SER A 9 8.32 7.12 -14.05
N PRO A 10 7.36 6.26 -13.66
CA PRO A 10 6.08 6.69 -13.09
C PRO A 10 6.23 7.55 -11.84
N TRP A 11 7.42 7.57 -11.24
CA TRP A 11 7.75 8.36 -10.05
C TRP A 11 8.59 9.61 -10.35
N SER A 12 8.80 9.95 -11.63
CA SER A 12 9.53 11.18 -12.03
C SER A 12 8.59 12.34 -12.36
N PRO A 13 9.04 13.60 -12.26
CA PRO A 13 8.29 14.76 -12.73
C PRO A 13 7.68 14.52 -14.13
N PRO A 14 6.40 14.88 -14.33
CA PRO A 14 5.57 15.74 -13.48
C PRO A 14 4.86 15.05 -12.30
N PHE A 15 5.16 13.79 -11.98
CA PHE A 15 4.56 13.13 -10.82
C PHE A 15 4.91 13.88 -9.52
N THR A 16 3.89 14.34 -8.81
CA THR A 16 4.01 15.00 -7.50
C THR A 16 3.61 14.02 -6.42
N ILE A 17 4.49 13.79 -5.45
CA ILE A 17 4.18 12.94 -4.29
C ILE A 17 3.04 13.60 -3.51
N PRO A 18 1.90 12.91 -3.28
CA PRO A 18 0.81 13.47 -2.50
C PRO A 18 1.26 13.71 -1.06
N LEU A 19 0.69 14.74 -0.43
CA LEU A 19 0.91 14.97 1.00
C LEU A 19 0.38 13.77 1.81
N PRO A 20 1.06 13.40 2.91
CA PRO A 20 0.55 12.39 3.82
C PRO A 20 -0.84 12.76 4.34
N PRO A 21 -1.70 11.76 4.62
CA PRO A 21 -3.00 11.99 5.24
C PRO A 21 -2.85 12.53 6.67
N GLU A 22 -3.92 13.14 7.19
CA GLU A 22 -3.96 13.65 8.56
C GLU A 22 -3.57 12.56 9.57
N GLY A 23 -2.76 12.95 10.57
CA GLY A 23 -2.31 12.04 11.62
C GLY A 23 -1.40 10.90 11.14
N ASN A 24 -0.84 10.98 9.92
CA ASN A 24 -0.02 9.94 9.31
C ASN A 24 -0.72 8.56 9.26
N ARG A 25 -2.04 8.56 9.00
CA ARG A 25 -2.84 7.33 8.97
C ARG A 25 -3.43 7.06 7.59
N TRP A 26 -2.92 6.01 6.95
CA TRP A 26 -3.52 5.46 5.73
C TRP A 26 -4.64 4.48 6.11
N SER A 27 -5.75 4.54 5.38
CA SER A 27 -6.90 3.66 5.60
C SER A 27 -7.25 2.90 4.33
N SER A 28 -7.62 1.63 4.51
CA SER A 28 -8.08 0.74 3.44
C SER A 28 -9.30 -0.03 3.94
N GLN A 29 -10.23 -0.32 3.04
CA GLN A 29 -11.44 -1.08 3.34
C GLN A 29 -11.45 -2.38 2.53
N VAL A 30 -11.83 -3.48 3.18
CA VAL A 30 -11.95 -4.81 2.58
C VAL A 30 -13.32 -5.36 2.95
N THR A 31 -14.00 -6.01 1.99
CA THR A 31 -15.28 -6.69 2.20
C THR A 31 -15.11 -8.18 1.91
N PHE A 32 -15.77 -9.03 2.70
CA PHE A 32 -15.71 -10.49 2.56
C PHE A 32 -17.12 -11.03 2.32
N ASP A 33 -17.35 -11.65 1.17
CA ASP A 33 -18.67 -12.19 0.81
C ASP A 33 -18.86 -13.65 1.25
N THR A 34 -17.78 -14.30 1.70
CA THR A 34 -17.78 -15.71 2.12
C THR A 34 -17.05 -15.87 3.44
N PRO A 35 -17.53 -16.74 4.35
CA PRO A 35 -16.77 -17.16 5.52
C PRO A 35 -15.45 -17.82 5.13
N GLY A 36 -14.41 -17.62 5.93
CA GLY A 36 -13.08 -18.17 5.68
C GLY A 36 -11.99 -17.51 6.53
N GLU A 37 -10.76 -18.03 6.42
CA GLU A 37 -9.57 -17.39 6.99
C GLU A 37 -8.82 -16.61 5.91
N TYR A 38 -8.52 -15.35 6.21
CA TYR A 38 -7.85 -14.43 5.32
C TYR A 38 -6.62 -13.85 6.00
N VAL A 39 -5.55 -13.64 5.23
CA VAL A 39 -4.38 -12.88 5.68
C VAL A 39 -4.32 -11.58 4.90
N LEU A 40 -4.58 -10.47 5.58
CA LEU A 40 -4.39 -9.13 5.02
C LEU A 40 -2.94 -8.70 5.24
N ARG A 41 -2.24 -8.28 4.17
CA ARG A 41 -0.87 -7.76 4.26
C ARG A 41 -0.83 -6.26 3.98
N GLY A 42 -0.45 -5.49 4.99
CA GLY A 42 -0.07 -4.09 4.82
C GLY A 42 1.41 -3.99 4.45
N ILE A 43 1.74 -3.26 3.39
CA ILE A 43 3.11 -3.03 2.93
C ILE A 43 3.38 -1.52 2.98
N ALA A 44 4.50 -1.13 3.58
CA ALA A 44 5.01 0.23 3.53
C ALA A 44 6.39 0.22 2.89
N SER A 45 6.63 1.15 1.96
CA SER A 45 7.90 1.30 1.24
C SER A 45 8.18 2.77 0.99
N ASP A 46 9.44 3.17 1.16
CA ASP A 46 9.94 4.50 0.79
C ASP A 46 10.64 4.50 -0.58
N GLY A 47 10.58 3.38 -1.31
CA GLY A 47 11.25 3.18 -2.59
C GLY A 47 12.67 2.61 -2.48
N SER A 48 13.27 2.58 -1.30
CA SER A 48 14.57 1.92 -1.04
C SER A 48 14.41 0.68 -0.14
N MET A 49 13.65 0.81 0.94
CA MET A 49 13.35 -0.25 1.88
C MET A 49 11.84 -0.49 1.93
N PHE A 50 11.46 -1.71 2.31
CA PHE A 50 10.07 -2.04 2.58
C PHE A 50 9.95 -2.87 3.86
N THR A 51 8.80 -2.73 4.50
CA THR A 51 8.36 -3.59 5.61
C THR A 51 6.92 -4.04 5.36
N TYR A 52 6.51 -5.11 6.02
CA TYR A 52 5.13 -5.56 5.96
C TYR A 52 4.65 -6.09 7.30
N GLN A 53 3.33 -6.06 7.47
CA GLN A 53 2.60 -6.62 8.61
C GLN A 53 1.46 -7.47 8.07
N ASN A 54 1.25 -8.64 8.68
CA ASN A 54 0.15 -9.54 8.35
C ASN A 54 -0.89 -9.48 9.46
N VAL A 55 -2.16 -9.39 9.07
CA VAL A 55 -3.32 -9.49 9.97
C VAL A 55 -4.14 -10.69 9.54
N THR A 56 -4.27 -11.68 10.41
CA THR A 56 -5.16 -12.82 10.19
C THR A 56 -6.58 -12.44 10.59
N VAL A 57 -7.53 -12.66 9.68
CA VAL A 57 -8.95 -12.37 9.87
C VAL A 57 -9.72 -13.65 9.65
N THR A 58 -10.46 -14.08 10.67
CA THR A 58 -11.43 -15.17 10.56
C THR A 58 -12.81 -14.58 10.34
N VAL A 59 -13.41 -14.87 9.19
CA VAL A 59 -14.76 -14.43 8.82
C VAL A 59 -15.71 -15.58 9.05
N THR A 60 -16.71 -15.38 9.89
CA THR A 60 -17.78 -16.35 10.18
C THR A 60 -19.12 -15.83 9.67
N ARG A 61 -20.09 -16.74 9.52
CA ARG A 61 -21.48 -16.39 9.16
C ARG A 61 -22.21 -15.72 10.32
#